data_AF-A0A2S6RB23-F1
#
_entry.id   AF-A0A2S6RB23-F1
#
_cell.length_a   1.000
_cell.length_b   1.000
_cell.length_c   1.000
_cell.angle_alpha   90.00
_cell.angle_beta   90.00
_cell.angle_gamma   90.00
#
_symmetry.space_group_name_H-M   'P 1'
#
loop_
_entity.id
_entity.type
_entity.pdbx_description
1 polymer ?
#
loop_
_entity_poly.entity_id
_entity_poly.type
_entity_poly.pdbx_seq_one_letter_code
_entity_poly.pdbx_strand_id
1 'polypeptide(L)'
;TYEIKFFFSASLANSAGGEAHAAEAVRHRIRELIDGEANGKVLSDDRIAEMLNNSGVDIARRTVAKYREAMHIPSSVGRRRELAKASRGL
;
A
#
# COMPACT_ATOMS: atom_id res chain seq x y z
N THR A 1 12.47 -26.23 -4.67
CA THR A 1 13.55 -25.27 -4.40
C THR A 1 13.18 -23.96 -5.04
N TYR A 2 12.84 -22.93 -4.26
CA TYR A 2 12.51 -21.59 -4.77
C TYR A 2 13.67 -20.64 -4.46
N GLU A 3 14.19 -19.98 -5.49
CA GLU A 3 15.27 -18.98 -5.36
C GLU A 3 14.75 -17.72 -4.63
N ILE A 4 15.26 -17.48 -3.43
CA ILE A 4 15.18 -16.17 -2.77
C ILE A 4 16.28 -15.30 -3.39
N LYS A 5 15.93 -14.57 -4.44
CA LYS A 5 16.71 -13.44 -4.94
C LYS A 5 15.85 -12.19 -4.86
N PHE A 6 15.89 -11.50 -3.72
CA PHE A 6 15.77 -10.03 -3.64
C PHE A 6 16.46 -9.60 -2.34
N PHE A 7 17.78 -9.76 -2.33
CA PHE A 7 18.63 -8.94 -1.47
C PHE A 7 18.81 -7.57 -2.15
N PHE A 8 18.93 -6.52 -1.32
CA PHE A 8 19.39 -5.16 -1.63
C PHE A 8 18.37 -4.11 -2.07
N SER A 9 17.62 -3.55 -1.12
CA SER A 9 17.39 -2.09 -1.06
C SER A 9 17.09 -1.52 0.34
N ALA A 10 17.37 -2.25 1.43
CA ALA A 10 17.22 -1.70 2.79
C ALA A 10 18.51 -1.07 3.36
N SER A 11 19.63 -1.07 2.62
CA SER A 11 20.94 -0.65 3.15
C SER A 11 21.49 0.65 2.55
N LEU A 12 20.73 1.35 1.69
CA LEU A 12 21.16 2.61 1.05
C LEU A 12 20.37 3.84 1.50
N ALA A 13 19.69 3.76 2.65
CA ALA A 13 19.01 4.90 3.27
C ALA A 13 19.61 5.30 4.62
N ASN A 14 20.89 4.98 4.85
CA ASN A 14 21.64 5.33 6.06
C ASN A 14 22.03 6.83 6.12
N SER A 15 21.12 7.73 5.74
CA SER A 15 21.24 9.18 5.90
C SER A 15 19.94 9.68 6.52
N ALA A 16 20.05 10.10 7.79
CA ALA A 16 19.03 10.33 8.81
C ALA A 16 17.80 11.24 8.46
N GLY A 17 17.59 11.62 7.20
CA GLY A 17 16.40 12.33 6.72
C GLY A 17 15.68 11.67 5.54
N GLY A 18 16.35 10.86 4.72
CA GLY A 18 15.75 10.30 3.49
C GLY A 18 14.70 9.21 3.75
N GLU A 19 14.89 8.43 4.82
CA GLU A 19 14.00 7.33 5.20
C GLU A 19 12.61 7.81 5.65
N ALA A 20 12.55 8.93 6.37
CA ALA A 20 11.30 9.55 6.79
C ALA A 20 10.52 10.07 5.58
N HIS A 21 11.20 10.75 4.65
CA HIS A 21 10.59 11.23 3.41
C HIS A 21 10.12 10.08 2.51
N ALA A 22 10.89 9.00 2.40
CA ALA A 22 10.47 7.81 1.66
C ALA A 22 9.23 7.16 2.27
N ALA A 23 9.20 6.97 3.60
CA ALA A 23 8.05 6.38 4.28
C ALA A 23 6.78 7.23 4.14
N GLU A 24 6.91 8.56 4.20
CA GLU A 24 5.79 9.47 4.01
C GLU A 24 5.29 9.49 2.56
N ALA A 25 6.19 9.51 1.57
CA ALA A 25 5.85 9.41 0.16
C ALA A 25 5.11 8.09 -0.15
N VAL A 26 5.54 6.97 0.44
CA VAL A 26 4.84 5.68 0.29
C VAL A 26 3.45 5.71 0.91
N ARG A 27 3.29 6.26 2.12
CA ARG A 27 1.97 6.40 2.76
C ARG A 27 1.03 7.26 1.91
N HIS A 28 1.54 8.38 1.40
CA HIS A 28 0.79 9.25 0.49
C HIS A 28 0.33 8.49 -0.75
N ARG A 29 1.24 7.74 -1.38
CA ARG A 29 0.92 6.94 -2.57
C ARG A 29 -0.10 5.83 -2.30
N ILE A 30 0.01 5.14 -1.16
CA ILE A 30 -0.98 4.14 -0.73
C ILE A 30 -2.36 4.81 -0.59
N ARG A 31 -2.42 6.01 0.00
CA ARG A 31 -3.67 6.75 0.14
C ARG A 31 -4.27 7.10 -1.22
N GLU A 32 -3.49 7.68 -2.13
CA GLU A 32 -3.97 8.01 -3.49
C GLU A 32 -4.53 6.79 -4.23
N LEU A 33 -3.86 5.64 -4.11
CA LEU A 33 -4.32 4.39 -4.72
C LEU A 33 -5.65 3.91 -4.13
N ILE A 34 -5.83 4.07 -2.82
CA ILE A 34 -7.05 3.68 -2.10
C ILE A 34 -8.18 4.68 -2.38
N ASP A 35 -7.91 5.97 -2.40
CA ASP A 35 -8.91 7.03 -2.65
C ASP A 35 -9.43 6.97 -4.09
N GLY A 36 -8.62 6.48 -5.04
CA GLY A 36 -9.03 6.21 -6.41
C GLY A 36 -9.82 4.91 -6.61
N GLU A 37 -10.09 4.14 -5.55
CA GLU A 37 -10.83 2.87 -5.67
C GLU A 37 -12.30 3.12 -6.07
N ALA A 38 -12.72 2.45 -7.14
CA ALA A 38 -14.12 2.43 -7.56
C ALA A 38 -14.86 1.24 -6.97
N ASN A 39 -16.18 1.36 -6.92
CA ASN A 39 -17.04 0.29 -6.43
C ASN A 39 -16.85 -0.99 -7.26
N GLY A 40 -16.44 -2.10 -6.62
CA GLY A 40 -16.09 -3.35 -7.28
C GLY A 40 -14.63 -3.50 -7.74
N LYS A 41 -13.83 -2.44 -7.67
CA LYS A 41 -12.38 -2.45 -7.98
C LYS A 41 -11.53 -2.03 -6.77
N VAL A 42 -11.81 -2.64 -5.61
CA VAL A 42 -10.99 -2.44 -4.41
C VAL A 42 -9.67 -3.20 -4.54
N LEU A 43 -8.57 -2.48 -4.40
CA LEU A 43 -7.22 -3.02 -4.49
C LEU A 43 -6.89 -3.78 -3.20
N SER A 44 -6.37 -4.99 -3.32
CA SER A 44 -5.81 -5.70 -2.17
C SER A 44 -4.49 -5.08 -1.73
N ASP A 45 -4.10 -5.30 -0.47
CA ASP A 45 -2.78 -4.89 0.02
C ASP A 45 -1.64 -5.48 -0.86
N ASP A 46 -1.86 -6.67 -1.44
CA ASP A 46 -0.96 -7.30 -2.41
C ASP A 46 -0.87 -6.51 -3.73
N ARG A 47 -2.01 -6.07 -4.28
CA ARG A 47 -2.03 -5.24 -5.50
C ARG A 47 -1.39 -3.89 -5.28
N ILE A 48 -1.62 -3.27 -4.13
CA ILE A 48 -0.97 -2.00 -3.77
C ILE A 48 0.55 -2.19 -3.72
N ALA A 49 1.03 -3.27 -3.10
CA ALA A 49 2.45 -3.59 -3.07
C ALA A 49 3.01 -3.79 -4.50
N GLU A 50 2.36 -4.58 -5.36
CA GLU A 50 2.77 -4.76 -6.76
C GLU A 50 2.85 -3.42 -7.52
N MET A 51 1.87 -2.54 -7.36
CA MET A 51 1.85 -1.22 -8.04
C MET A 51 2.98 -0.32 -7.55
N LEU A 52 3.30 -0.36 -6.26
CA LEU A 52 4.43 0.37 -5.69
C LEU A 52 5.76 -0.20 -6.19
N ASN A 53 5.91 -1.52 -6.21
CA ASN A 53 7.09 -2.20 -6.76
C ASN A 53 7.32 -1.82 -8.23
N ASN A 54 6.25 -1.79 -9.05
CA ASN A 54 6.30 -1.36 -10.45
C ASN A 54 6.68 0.12 -10.61
N SER A 55 6.43 0.95 -9.59
CA SER A 55 6.81 2.36 -9.56
C SER A 55 8.24 2.57 -9.04
N GLY A 56 8.99 1.49 -8.76
CA GLY A 56 10.35 1.53 -8.22
C GLY A 56 10.43 1.58 -6.69
N VAL A 57 9.30 1.39 -5.99
CA VAL A 57 9.25 1.34 -4.53
C VAL A 57 9.19 -0.11 -4.07
N ASP A 58 10.32 -0.65 -3.62
CA ASP A 58 10.38 -2.01 -3.05
C ASP A 58 9.64 -2.06 -1.70
N ILE A 59 8.46 -2.68 -1.69
CA ILE A 59 7.64 -2.81 -0.49
C ILE A 59 6.89 -4.14 -0.41
N ALA A 60 6.94 -4.73 0.78
CA ALA A 60 6.19 -5.93 1.10
C ALA A 60 4.73 -5.62 1.51
N ARG A 61 3.82 -6.54 1.19
CA ARG A 61 2.41 -6.51 1.62
C ARG A 61 2.21 -6.19 3.11
N ARG A 62 3.02 -6.79 4.00
CA ARG A 62 2.92 -6.56 5.45
C ARG A 62 3.22 -5.10 5.82
N THR A 63 4.14 -4.45 5.12
CA THR A 63 4.47 -3.03 5.31
C THR A 63 3.34 -2.14 4.83
N VAL A 64 2.72 -2.46 3.68
CA VAL A 64 1.51 -1.79 3.20
C VAL A 64 0.39 -1.88 4.23
N ALA A 65 0.12 -3.08 4.77
CA ALA A 65 -0.89 -3.27 5.81
C ALA A 65 -0.60 -2.43 7.07
N LYS A 66 0.65 -2.39 7.54
CA LYS A 66 1.08 -1.57 8.68
C LYS A 66 0.84 -0.08 8.42
N TYR A 67 1.18 0.42 7.24
CA TYR A 67 0.97 1.82 6.87
C TYR A 67 -0.51 2.17 6.71
N ARG A 68 -1.30 1.26 6.12
CA ARG A 68 -2.75 1.37 6.02
C ARG A 68 -3.39 1.50 7.40
N GLU A 69 -3.00 0.65 8.34
CA GLU A 69 -3.49 0.68 9.73
C GLU A 69 -3.06 1.95 10.47
N ALA A 70 -1.82 2.40 10.28
CA ALA A 70 -1.34 3.66 10.86
C ALA A 70 -2.10 4.90 10.32
N MET A 71 -2.71 4.79 9.14
CA MET A 71 -3.58 5.82 8.56
C MET A 71 -5.07 5.62 8.89
N HIS A 72 -5.41 4.65 9.76
CA HIS A 72 -6.79 4.26 10.10
C HIS A 72 -7.65 3.84 8.90
N ILE A 73 -7.03 3.35 7.82
CA ILE A 73 -7.74 2.92 6.63
C ILE A 73 -8.16 1.44 6.81
N PRO A 74 -9.44 1.09 6.59
CA PRO A 74 -9.90 -0.29 6.74
C PRO A 74 -9.29 -1.22 5.68
N SER A 75 -9.32 -2.52 5.96
CA SER A 75 -8.81 -3.52 5.02
C SER A 75 -9.61 -3.51 3.72
N SER A 76 -9.05 -4.14 2.69
CA SER A 76 -9.68 -4.23 1.37
C SER A 76 -11.08 -4.87 1.41
N VAL A 77 -11.33 -5.77 2.37
CA VAL A 77 -12.67 -6.35 2.59
C VAL A 77 -13.62 -5.34 3.23
N GLY A 78 -13.12 -4.55 4.19
CA GLY A 78 -13.86 -3.46 4.83
C GLY A 78 -14.26 -2.38 3.82
N ARG A 79 -13.29 -1.86 3.05
CA ARG A 79 -13.52 -0.85 2.01
C ARG A 79 -14.51 -1.31 0.95
N ARG A 80 -14.41 -2.57 0.51
CA ARG A 80 -15.38 -3.15 -0.42
C ARG A 80 -16.79 -3.14 0.14
N ARG A 81 -16.96 -3.45 1.43
CA ARG A 81 -18.27 -3.42 2.10
C ARG A 81 -18.81 -1.99 2.23
N GLU A 82 -17.95 -1.02 2.54
CA GLU A 82 -18.31 0.39 2.63
C GLU A 82 -18.74 0.96 1.28
N LEU A 83 -17.96 0.72 0.23
CA LEU A 83 -18.31 1.14 -1.14
C LEU A 83 -19.59 0.44 -1.64
N ALA A 84 -19.74 -0.85 -1.36
CA ALA A 84 -20.96 -1.58 -1.70
C ALA A 84 -22.19 -1.04 -0.97
N LYS A 85 -22.04 -0.60 0.29
CA LYS A 85 -23.10 0.11 1.03
C LYS A 85 -23.38 1.49 0.42
N ALA A 86 -22.33 2.26 0.09
CA ALA A 86 -22.48 3.57 -0.53
C ALA A 86 -23.20 3.49 -1.89
N SER A 87 -23.02 2.41 -2.65
CA SER A 87 -23.76 2.17 -3.88
C SER A 87 -25.18 1.61 -3.69
N ARG A 88 -25.52 1.16 -2.48
CA ARG A 88 -26.80 0.54 -2.14
C ARG A 88 -27.76 1.47 -1.38
N GLY A 89 -27.42 2.75 -1.19
CA GLY A 89 -28.33 3.71 -0.57
C GLY A 89 -27.96 5.15 -0.95
N LEU A 90 -28.88 5.99 -1.38
CA LEU A 90 -30.35 5.90 -1.28
C LEU A 90 -31.03 4.94 -2.26
#